data_AF-A0A831M310-F1
#
_entry.id   AF-A0A831M310-F1
#
_cell.length_a   1.000
_cell.length_b   1.000
_cell.length_c   1.000
_cell.angle_alpha   90.00
_cell.angle_beta   90.00
_cell.angle_gamma   90.00
#
_symmetry.space_group_name_H-M   'P 1'
#
loop_
_entity.id
_entity.type
_entity.pdbx_description
1 polymer ?
#
loop_
_entity_poly.entity_id
_entity_poly.type
_entity_poly.pdbx_seq_one_letter_code
_entity_poly.pdbx_strand_id
1 'polypeptide(L)'
;MSNKIVLILGLVGVVLALALSAGCTGTDVTPTTPSGPSELTLTDGFGRTVTVPSPPESVVCSGSGCLRYLVYLGGQDLVVGVDSIEKKDQEIEGRPYTLAYGSQFKNLPLIGEFRGKDDPEKILGIGPEVVFKTGSTGTAYGTSAAEADTLQSKTGIPVVA
;
A
#
# COMPACT_ATOMS: atom_id res chain seq x y z
N MET A 1 -40.20 -41.77 14.40
CA MET A 1 -39.70 -40.37 14.46
C MET A 1 -38.55 -40.18 15.47
N SER A 2 -38.33 -41.10 16.42
CA SER A 2 -37.29 -40.96 17.45
C SER A 2 -35.84 -41.12 16.98
N ASN A 3 -35.52 -42.03 16.04
CA ASN A 3 -34.11 -42.24 15.64
C ASN A 3 -33.46 -41.04 14.93
N LYS A 4 -34.23 -40.28 14.14
CA LYS A 4 -33.70 -39.10 13.44
C LYS A 4 -33.38 -37.95 14.40
N ILE A 5 -34.16 -37.80 15.47
CA ILE A 5 -33.93 -36.78 16.50
C ILE A 5 -32.71 -37.13 17.36
N VAL A 6 -32.53 -38.41 17.70
CA VAL A 6 -31.33 -38.88 18.42
C VAL A 6 -30.05 -38.69 17.59
N LEU A 7 -30.12 -38.94 16.28
CA LEU A 7 -29.01 -38.69 15.35
C LEU A 7 -28.66 -37.21 15.24
N ILE A 8 -29.66 -36.32 15.16
CA ILE A 8 -29.44 -34.87 15.05
C ILE A 8 -28.88 -34.29 16.35
N LEU A 9 -29.39 -34.71 17.52
CA LEU A 9 -28.85 -34.31 18.82
C LEU A 9 -27.42 -34.82 19.03
N GLY A 10 -27.13 -36.04 18.58
CA GLY A 10 -25.77 -36.57 18.59
C GLY A 10 -24.81 -35.76 17.70
N LEU A 11 -25.25 -35.38 16.50
CA LEU A 11 -24.44 -34.58 15.57
C LEU A 11 -24.16 -33.17 16.12
N VAL A 12 -25.16 -32.52 16.71
CA VAL A 12 -25.01 -31.19 17.35
C VAL A 12 -24.07 -31.27 18.55
N GLY A 13 -24.16 -32.33 19.36
CA GLY A 13 -23.25 -32.55 20.48
C GLY A 13 -21.78 -32.72 20.04
N VAL A 14 -21.55 -33.44 18.95
CA VAL A 14 -20.20 -33.62 18.37
C VAL A 14 -19.65 -32.31 17.81
N VAL A 15 -20.47 -31.52 17.10
CA VAL A 15 -20.05 -30.21 16.56
C VAL A 15 -19.73 -29.22 17.68
N LEU A 16 -20.50 -29.23 18.78
CA LEU A 16 -20.25 -28.35 19.92
C LEU A 16 -18.99 -28.75 20.71
N ALA A 17 -18.70 -30.06 20.81
CA ALA A 17 -17.47 -30.57 21.41
C ALA A 17 -16.22 -30.21 20.60
N LEU A 18 -16.31 -30.23 19.26
CA LEU A 18 -15.23 -29.83 18.35
C LEU A 18 -14.95 -28.32 18.40
N ALA A 19 -15.99 -27.50 18.63
CA ALA A 19 -15.85 -26.04 18.75
C ALA A 19 -15.13 -25.60 20.05
N LEU A 20 -15.14 -26.44 21.09
CA LEU A 20 -14.51 -26.15 22.39
C LEU A 20 -13.03 -26.54 22.45
N SER A 21 -12.52 -27.34 21.50
CA SER A 21 -11.11 -27.76 21.42
C SER A 21 -10.20 -26.83 20.60
N ALA A 22 -10.71 -25.73 20.04
CA ALA A 22 -9.90 -24.73 19.32
C ALA A 22 -9.39 -23.59 20.24
N GLY A 23 -9.34 -23.84 21.56
CA GLY A 23 -8.80 -22.92 22.55
C GLY A 23 -7.27 -23.01 22.65
N CYS A 24 -6.61 -21.99 22.10
CA CYS A 24 -5.34 -21.38 22.54
C CYS A 24 -4.32 -22.29 23.24
N THR A 25 -3.45 -22.96 22.48
CA THR A 25 -2.08 -23.22 22.96
C THR A 25 -1.25 -21.97 22.72
N GLY A 26 -0.99 -21.23 23.80
CA GLY A 26 -0.20 -20.02 23.79
C GLY A 26 1.23 -20.25 23.31
N THR A 27 1.66 -19.36 22.42
CA THR A 27 2.87 -18.60 22.68
C THR A 27 2.44 -17.14 22.71
N ASP A 28 2.29 -16.58 23.90
CA ASP A 28 2.41 -15.13 24.11
C ASP A 28 3.86 -14.75 23.77
N VAL A 29 4.17 -14.73 22.48
CA VAL A 29 5.12 -13.74 21.98
C VAL A 29 4.32 -12.46 22.06
N THR A 30 4.39 -11.77 23.19
CA THR A 30 4.15 -10.33 23.16
C THR A 30 5.11 -9.83 22.09
N PRO A 31 4.65 -9.40 20.90
CA PRO A 31 5.54 -8.67 20.04
C PRO A 31 5.91 -7.48 20.91
N THR A 32 7.18 -7.37 21.27
CA THR A 32 7.70 -6.08 21.68
C THR A 32 7.64 -5.27 20.39
N THR A 33 6.45 -4.77 20.06
CA THR A 33 6.25 -3.79 19.01
C THR A 33 7.08 -2.61 19.48
N PRO A 34 8.15 -2.24 18.75
CA PRO A 34 8.79 -0.96 19.00
C PRO A 34 7.67 0.08 18.92
N SER A 35 7.32 0.68 20.05
CA SER A 35 6.28 1.69 20.13
C SER A 35 6.90 3.00 19.65
N GLY A 36 7.09 3.10 18.34
CA GLY A 36 7.63 4.26 17.63
C GLY A 36 8.04 3.89 16.21
N PRO A 37 7.97 4.82 15.24
CA PRO A 37 8.48 4.59 13.89
C PRO A 37 9.95 4.20 13.98
N SER A 38 10.29 3.01 13.46
CA SER A 38 11.68 2.59 13.31
C SER A 38 12.19 3.04 11.95
N GLU A 39 13.47 3.38 11.84
CA GLU A 39 14.07 3.63 10.52
C GLU A 39 14.52 2.30 9.89
N LEU A 40 14.24 2.13 8.60
CA LEU A 40 14.71 1.03 7.78
C LEU A 40 15.59 1.59 6.66
N THR A 41 16.86 1.17 6.64
CA THR A 41 17.76 1.42 5.52
C THR A 41 17.75 0.24 4.57
N LEU A 42 17.47 0.50 3.29
CA LEU A 42 17.36 -0.51 2.25
C LEU A 42 18.03 -0.06 0.95
N THR A 43 18.26 -1.02 0.05
CA THR A 43 18.69 -0.75 -1.32
C THR A 43 17.48 -0.89 -2.26
N ASP A 44 17.19 0.14 -3.02
CA ASP A 44 16.04 0.17 -3.94
C ASP A 44 16.33 -0.50 -5.30
N GLY A 45 15.36 -0.49 -6.22
CA GLY A 45 15.43 -1.11 -7.53
C GLY A 45 16.48 -0.50 -8.47
N PHE A 46 16.98 0.70 -8.16
CA PHE A 46 18.07 1.37 -8.88
C PHE A 46 19.43 1.26 -8.16
N GLY A 47 19.51 0.51 -7.07
CA GLY A 47 20.75 0.33 -6.31
C GLY A 47 21.09 1.49 -5.38
N ARG A 48 20.13 2.38 -5.09
CA ARG A 48 20.32 3.51 -4.16
C ARG A 48 20.08 3.04 -2.73
N THR A 49 20.87 3.54 -1.79
CA THR A 49 20.62 3.32 -0.35
C THR A 49 19.70 4.41 0.19
N VAL A 50 18.54 4.02 0.70
CA VAL A 50 17.49 4.92 1.18
C VAL A 50 17.07 4.51 2.59
N THR A 51 16.90 5.49 3.47
CA THR A 51 16.37 5.29 4.84
C THR A 51 14.95 5.80 4.90
N VAL A 52 14.01 4.98 5.37
CA VAL A 52 12.57 5.27 5.45
C VAL A 52 12.01 4.99 6.84
N PRO A 53 10.94 5.67 7.27
CA PRO A 53 10.11 5.22 8.38
C PRO A 53 9.51 3.84 8.11
N SER A 54 9.43 3.01 9.16
CA SER A 54 8.92 1.65 9.11
C SER A 54 8.16 1.30 10.41
N PRO A 55 6.86 0.97 10.32
CA PRO A 55 6.03 1.05 9.10
C PRO A 55 5.76 2.52 8.69
N PRO A 56 5.65 2.83 7.39
CA PRO A 56 5.18 4.15 6.97
C PRO A 56 3.66 4.27 7.19
N GLU A 57 3.21 5.44 7.64
CA GLU A 57 1.81 5.78 7.89
C GLU A 57 1.20 6.62 6.75
N SER A 58 2.03 7.28 5.93
CA SER A 58 1.57 8.06 4.78
C SER A 58 2.51 7.96 3.58
N VAL A 59 1.96 7.68 2.41
CA VAL A 59 2.74 7.50 1.17
C VAL A 59 2.09 8.18 -0.02
N VAL A 60 2.90 8.45 -1.04
CA VAL A 60 2.41 8.75 -2.38
C VAL A 60 3.06 7.81 -3.40
N CYS A 61 2.28 7.49 -4.43
CA CYS A 61 2.69 6.60 -5.50
C CYS A 61 2.91 7.38 -6.80
N SER A 62 4.15 7.44 -7.24
CA SER A 62 4.57 8.03 -8.51
C SER A 62 4.94 6.94 -9.53
N GLY A 63 4.66 7.21 -10.80
CA GLY A 63 5.11 6.35 -11.90
C GLY A 63 4.11 5.26 -12.30
N SER A 64 4.45 4.57 -13.38
CA SER A 64 3.51 3.65 -14.04
C SER A 64 3.13 2.49 -13.12
N GLY A 65 1.84 2.44 -12.74
CA GLY A 65 1.28 1.35 -11.96
C GLY A 65 1.70 1.30 -10.50
N CYS A 66 2.36 2.34 -9.96
CA CYS A 66 2.79 2.38 -8.56
C CYS A 66 1.60 2.22 -7.61
N LEU A 67 0.57 3.04 -7.75
CA LEU A 67 -0.62 2.99 -6.90
C LEU A 67 -1.34 1.63 -7.01
N ARG A 68 -1.41 1.07 -8.22
CA ARG A 68 -1.98 -0.27 -8.44
C ARG A 68 -1.27 -1.33 -7.60
N TYR A 69 0.07 -1.34 -7.58
CA TYR A 69 0.82 -2.32 -6.80
C TYR A 69 0.62 -2.12 -5.30
N LEU A 70 0.58 -0.87 -4.84
CA LEU A 70 0.28 -0.57 -3.44
C LEU A 70 -1.09 -1.11 -3.02
N VAL A 71 -2.12 -0.92 -3.85
CA VAL A 71 -3.46 -1.48 -3.60
C VAL A 71 -3.43 -3.01 -3.55
N TYR A 72 -2.68 -3.67 -4.43
CA TYR A 72 -2.57 -5.13 -4.43
C TYR A 72 -1.85 -5.68 -3.19
N LEU A 73 -1.02 -4.87 -2.56
CA LEU A 73 -0.38 -5.17 -1.28
C LEU A 73 -1.25 -4.77 -0.07
N GLY A 74 -2.47 -4.26 -0.29
CA GLY A 74 -3.39 -3.85 0.77
C GLY A 74 -3.09 -2.48 1.39
N GLY A 75 -2.23 -1.67 0.74
CA GLY A 75 -1.77 -0.38 1.25
C GLY A 75 -2.60 0.83 0.82
N GLN A 76 -3.81 0.65 0.29
CA GLN A 76 -4.66 1.75 -0.22
C GLN A 76 -4.91 2.86 0.81
N ASP A 77 -4.97 2.51 2.11
CA ASP A 77 -5.29 3.45 3.18
C ASP A 77 -4.10 4.32 3.62
N LEU A 78 -2.90 4.00 3.14
CA LEU A 78 -1.69 4.82 3.36
C LEU A 78 -1.60 6.01 2.40
N VAL A 79 -2.41 6.03 1.33
CA VAL A 79 -2.25 6.99 0.23
C VAL A 79 -2.80 8.36 0.62
N VAL A 80 -1.92 9.37 0.61
CA VAL A 80 -2.29 10.76 0.95
C VAL A 80 -2.32 11.70 -0.25
N GLY A 81 -1.99 11.20 -1.45
CA GLY A 81 -1.99 11.97 -2.69
C GLY A 81 -1.88 11.08 -3.92
N VAL A 82 -2.43 11.53 -5.06
CA VAL A 82 -2.48 10.77 -6.32
C VAL A 82 -2.08 11.62 -7.52
N ASP A 83 -1.67 10.97 -8.60
CA ASP A 83 -1.35 11.67 -9.86
C ASP A 83 -2.62 11.99 -10.68
N SER A 84 -2.42 12.65 -11.83
CA SER A 84 -3.54 13.11 -12.66
C SER A 84 -4.34 12.01 -13.35
N ILE A 85 -3.91 10.74 -13.38
CA ILE A 85 -4.73 9.66 -13.97
C ILE A 85 -5.90 9.28 -13.05
N GLU A 86 -5.70 9.39 -11.74
CA GLU A 86 -6.73 9.01 -10.75
C GLU A 86 -7.82 10.07 -10.59
N LYS A 87 -7.57 11.25 -11.15
CA LYS A 87 -8.54 12.35 -11.23
C LYS A 87 -9.48 12.24 -12.43
N LYS A 88 -9.19 11.36 -13.38
CA LYS A 88 -9.90 11.27 -14.65
C LYS A 88 -10.90 10.13 -14.62
N ASP A 89 -12.09 10.41 -15.14
CA ASP A 89 -13.05 9.39 -15.51
C ASP A 89 -12.70 8.78 -16.87
N GLN A 90 -12.93 7.48 -16.99
CA GLN A 90 -12.84 6.75 -18.26
C GLN A 90 -14.24 6.21 -18.59
N GLU A 91 -14.64 6.27 -19.86
CA GLU A 91 -15.93 5.72 -20.30
C GLU A 91 -16.02 4.21 -19.99
N ILE A 92 -14.90 3.50 -20.13
CA ILE A 92 -14.73 2.12 -19.71
C ILE A 92 -13.51 2.07 -18.81
N GLU A 93 -13.72 1.88 -17.50
CA GLU A 93 -12.62 1.80 -16.55
C GLU A 93 -11.98 0.40 -16.59
N GLY A 94 -10.83 0.31 -17.24
CA GLY A 94 -10.07 -0.93 -17.40
C GLY A 94 -9.14 -1.25 -16.23
N ARG A 95 -9.07 -0.40 -15.20
CA ARG A 95 -8.16 -0.54 -14.05
C ARG A 95 -8.92 -1.14 -12.85
N PRO A 96 -8.71 -2.42 -12.50
CA PRO A 96 -9.47 -3.06 -11.42
C PRO A 96 -9.31 -2.37 -10.05
N TYR A 97 -8.12 -1.83 -9.74
CA TYR A 97 -7.90 -1.08 -8.51
C TYR A 97 -8.70 0.23 -8.46
N THR A 98 -8.89 0.90 -9.60
CA THR A 98 -9.73 2.10 -9.69
C THR A 98 -11.21 1.75 -9.61
N LEU A 99 -11.64 0.61 -10.15
CA LEU A 99 -13.02 0.12 -9.94
C LEU A 99 -13.32 -0.12 -8.45
N ALA A 100 -12.34 -0.62 -7.69
CA ALA A 100 -12.51 -0.91 -6.26
C ALA A 100 -12.39 0.34 -5.36
N TYR A 101 -11.41 1.22 -5.63
CA TYR A 101 -11.02 2.31 -4.71
C TYR A 101 -10.95 3.70 -5.37
N GLY A 102 -11.35 3.83 -6.63
CA GLY A 102 -11.22 5.09 -7.38
C GLY A 102 -11.98 6.27 -6.73
N SER A 103 -13.10 6.02 -6.06
CA SER A 103 -13.83 7.06 -5.31
C SER A 103 -13.02 7.62 -4.14
N GLN A 104 -12.25 6.78 -3.43
CA GLN A 104 -11.33 7.20 -2.38
C GLN A 104 -10.20 8.06 -2.96
N PHE A 105 -9.60 7.63 -4.07
CA PHE A 105 -8.46 8.30 -4.68
C PHE A 105 -8.82 9.65 -5.32
N LYS A 106 -10.01 9.79 -5.92
CA LYS A 106 -10.43 11.02 -6.59
C LYS A 106 -10.40 12.26 -5.70
N ASN A 107 -10.61 12.12 -4.40
CA ASN A 107 -10.66 13.24 -3.47
C ASN A 107 -9.28 13.62 -2.90
N LEU A 108 -8.24 12.79 -3.10
CA LEU A 108 -6.91 13.03 -2.55
C LEU A 108 -6.17 14.14 -3.31
N PRO A 109 -5.31 14.94 -2.66
CA PRO A 109 -4.50 15.97 -3.32
C PRO A 109 -3.72 15.46 -4.55
N LEU A 110 -3.51 16.35 -5.53
CA LEU A 110 -2.74 16.04 -6.72
C LEU A 110 -1.23 16.12 -6.42
N ILE A 111 -0.46 15.08 -6.75
CA ILE A 111 1.01 15.06 -6.56
C ILE A 111 1.78 15.48 -7.82
N GLY A 112 1.13 15.47 -8.98
CA GLY A 112 1.78 15.67 -10.27
C GLY A 112 1.00 15.05 -11.42
N GLU A 113 1.57 15.10 -12.61
CA GLU A 113 0.99 14.55 -13.82
C GLU A 113 1.30 13.04 -13.97
N PHE A 114 0.41 12.35 -14.68
CA PHE A 114 0.52 10.91 -14.93
C PHE A 114 1.90 10.49 -15.47
N ARG A 115 2.32 9.28 -15.09
CA ARG A 115 3.58 8.63 -15.50
C ARG A 115 4.83 9.31 -14.95
N GLY A 116 4.77 9.63 -13.65
CA GLY A 116 5.95 10.05 -12.88
C GLY A 116 6.41 11.47 -13.16
N LYS A 117 5.56 12.30 -13.77
CA LYS A 117 5.76 13.73 -13.98
C LYS A 117 5.37 14.49 -12.71
N ASP A 118 6.12 14.19 -11.65
CA ASP A 118 5.86 14.69 -10.30
C ASP A 118 6.01 16.21 -10.22
N ASP A 119 5.24 16.80 -9.32
CA ASP A 119 5.40 18.19 -8.91
C ASP A 119 5.97 18.21 -7.48
N PRO A 120 7.28 18.49 -7.31
CA PRO A 120 7.92 18.47 -6.00
C PRO A 120 7.30 19.43 -5.00
N GLU A 121 6.76 20.58 -5.44
CA GLU A 121 6.13 21.55 -4.54
C GLU A 121 4.80 21.01 -4.00
N LYS A 122 4.01 20.34 -4.86
CA LYS A 122 2.78 19.69 -4.41
C LYS A 122 3.07 18.53 -3.45
N ILE A 123 4.05 17.68 -3.78
CA ILE A 123 4.43 16.56 -2.91
C ILE A 123 4.91 17.08 -1.54
N LEU A 124 5.76 18.10 -1.53
CA LEU A 124 6.23 18.74 -0.30
C LEU A 124 5.06 19.33 0.52
N GLY A 125 4.09 19.97 -0.14
CA GLY A 125 2.90 20.51 0.53
C GLY A 125 1.96 19.44 1.11
N ILE A 126 1.95 18.23 0.55
CA ILE A 126 1.20 17.08 1.09
C ILE A 126 1.96 16.45 2.27
N GLY A 127 3.29 16.39 2.18
CA GLY A 127 4.16 15.88 3.24
C GLY A 127 4.01 14.38 3.57
N PRO A 128 4.02 13.45 2.59
CA PRO A 128 4.06 12.02 2.88
C PRO A 128 5.38 11.62 3.55
N GLU A 129 5.37 10.50 4.27
CA GLU A 129 6.58 9.92 4.86
C GLU A 129 7.48 9.24 3.82
N VAL A 130 6.89 8.65 2.77
CA VAL A 130 7.64 7.96 1.70
C VAL A 130 7.00 8.23 0.34
N VAL A 131 7.84 8.46 -0.67
CA VAL A 131 7.44 8.41 -2.08
C VAL A 131 7.88 7.06 -2.66
N PHE A 132 6.92 6.26 -3.12
CA PHE A 132 7.23 5.11 -3.99
C PHE A 132 7.21 5.56 -5.44
N LYS A 133 8.32 5.41 -6.16
CA LYS A 133 8.44 5.86 -7.56
C LYS A 133 8.77 4.69 -8.49
N THR A 134 7.76 4.12 -9.16
CA THR A 134 7.99 3.05 -10.12
C THR A 134 8.49 3.60 -11.46
N GLY A 135 9.39 2.85 -12.09
CA GLY A 135 9.74 3.06 -13.48
C GLY A 135 10.69 1.99 -13.98
N SER A 136 10.99 2.04 -15.28
CA SER A 136 11.95 1.13 -15.91
C SER A 136 12.89 1.93 -16.79
N THR A 137 14.18 1.57 -16.74
CA THR A 137 15.21 2.15 -17.59
C THR A 137 14.87 1.98 -19.07
N GLY A 138 15.10 3.02 -19.88
CA GLY A 138 14.97 2.92 -21.33
C GLY A 138 13.54 3.04 -21.88
N THR A 139 12.58 3.48 -21.08
CA THR A 139 11.24 3.83 -21.56
C THR A 139 11.05 5.35 -21.59
N ALA A 140 10.17 5.86 -22.48
CA ALA A 140 9.87 7.29 -22.58
C ALA A 140 9.19 7.89 -21.33
N TYR A 141 8.81 7.03 -20.39
CA TYR A 141 8.25 7.36 -19.08
C TYR A 141 9.05 6.67 -17.97
N GLY A 142 10.32 6.36 -18.27
CA GLY A 142 11.21 5.67 -17.37
C GLY A 142 11.58 6.57 -16.21
N THR A 143 11.63 5.98 -15.03
CA THR A 143 12.33 6.61 -13.90
C THR A 143 13.79 6.17 -13.96
N SER A 144 14.66 6.99 -13.39
CA SER A 144 16.07 6.70 -13.20
C SER A 144 16.48 7.01 -11.75
N ALA A 145 17.64 6.48 -11.34
CA ALA A 145 18.26 6.83 -10.06
C ALA A 145 18.35 8.35 -9.87
N ALA A 146 18.82 9.07 -10.89
CA ALA A 146 19.02 10.51 -10.85
C ALA A 146 17.72 11.31 -10.71
N GLU A 147 16.63 10.87 -11.34
CA GLU A 147 15.32 11.52 -11.18
C GLU A 147 14.75 11.30 -9.78
N ALA A 148 14.92 10.11 -9.23
CA ALA A 148 14.48 9.82 -7.88
C ALA A 148 15.33 10.56 -6.83
N ASP A 149 16.65 10.72 -7.05
CA ASP A 149 17.52 11.56 -6.22
C ASP A 149 17.14 13.04 -6.33
N THR A 150 16.81 13.50 -7.54
CA THR A 150 16.33 14.86 -7.76
C THR A 150 15.03 15.12 -6.98
N LEU A 151 14.07 14.21 -7.03
CA LEU A 151 12.82 14.35 -6.28
C LEU A 151 13.07 14.34 -4.76
N GLN A 152 13.89 13.40 -4.27
CA GLN A 152 14.26 13.33 -2.85
C GLN A 152 14.95 14.61 -2.40
N SER A 153 15.90 15.13 -3.18
CA SER A 153 16.63 16.36 -2.83
C SER A 153 15.74 17.61 -2.79
N LYS A 154 14.73 17.68 -3.67
CA LYS A 154 13.80 18.83 -3.75
C LYS A 154 12.74 18.80 -2.65
N THR A 155 12.35 17.62 -2.19
CA THR A 155 11.26 17.44 -1.21
C THR A 155 11.77 17.18 0.20
N GLY A 156 12.99 16.66 0.36
CA GLY A 156 13.49 16.15 1.64
C GLY A 156 12.80 14.86 2.10
N ILE A 157 11.90 14.28 1.29
CA ILE A 157 11.14 13.07 1.61
C ILE A 157 11.84 11.88 0.96
N PRO A 158 12.04 10.76 1.67
CA PRO A 158 12.72 9.60 1.10
C PRO A 158 11.92 9.02 -0.08
N VAL A 159 12.64 8.77 -1.18
CA VAL A 159 12.08 8.22 -2.42
C VAL A 159 12.65 6.82 -2.62
N VAL A 160 11.78 5.81 -2.65
CA VAL A 160 12.14 4.42 -2.99
C VAL A 160 11.74 4.16 -4.44
N ALA A 161 12.69 3.81 -5.31
CA ALA A 161 12.50 3.67 -6.75
C ALA A 161 12.91 2.30 -7.30
#